data_AF-A0A956E1E4-F1
#
_entry.id   AF-A0A956E1E4-F1
#
_cell.length_a   1.000
_cell.length_b   1.000
_cell.length_c   1.000
_cell.angle_alpha   90.00
_cell.angle_beta   90.00
_cell.angle_gamma   90.00
#
_symmetry.space_group_name_H-M   'P 1'
#
loop_
_entity.id
_entity.type
_entity.pdbx_description
1 polymer ?
#
loop_
_entity_poly.entity_id
_entity_poly.type
_entity_poly.pdbx_seq_one_letter_code
_entity_poly.pdbx_strand_id
1 'polypeptide(L)'
;MAITLARDLRLKASEDSTRVLADRTLQTSVTVTGANTETRTIAPGGGAVALDLAGAATLKALHIEADGALDVVLNGADTAIPLRPIGTAKGVLYVEAAITSVSVSNPSSSTSVAATFFTTS
;
A
#
# COMPACT_ATOMS: atom_id res chain seq x y z
N MET A 1 -8.86 4.92 11.31
CA MET A 1 -8.07 3.98 12.14
C MET A 1 -6.63 4.49 12.20
N ALA A 2 -5.80 4.07 13.17
CA ALA A 2 -4.39 4.46 13.22
C ALA A 2 -3.50 3.22 13.21
N ILE A 3 -2.44 3.23 12.40
CA ILE A 3 -1.41 2.18 12.40
C ILE A 3 -0.20 2.76 13.12
N THR A 4 0.23 2.12 14.20
CA THR A 4 1.44 2.50 14.94
C THR A 4 2.48 1.40 14.81
N LEU A 5 3.65 1.75 14.28
CA LEU A 5 4.82 0.87 14.24
C LEU A 5 5.86 1.40 15.21
N ALA A 6 6.15 0.62 16.27
CA ALA A 6 7.25 0.88 17.16
C ALA A 6 8.43 -0.03 16.80
N ARG A 7 9.63 0.54 16.63
CA ARG A 7 10.87 -0.21 16.42
C ARG A 7 11.97 0.33 17.31
N ASP A 8 12.77 -0.61 17.80
CA ASP A 8 14.00 -0.33 18.54
C ASP A 8 15.12 0.00 17.56
N LEU A 9 15.61 1.23 17.63
CA LEU A 9 16.86 1.63 16.99
C LEU A 9 17.98 1.50 18.01
N ARG A 10 18.94 0.62 17.75
CA ARG A 10 20.13 0.47 18.58
C ARG A 10 21.27 1.31 18.02
N LEU A 11 21.68 2.32 18.75
CA LEU A 11 22.84 3.14 18.43
C LEU A 11 24.03 2.66 19.27
N LYS A 12 25.09 2.24 18.59
CA LYS A 12 26.37 1.86 19.21
C LYS A 12 27.45 2.82 18.74
N ALA A 13 28.10 3.48 19.70
CA ALA A 13 29.34 4.20 19.47
C ALA A 13 30.49 3.37 20.03
N SER A 14 31.47 3.02 19.20
CA SER A 14 32.67 2.28 19.59
C SER A 14 33.91 2.99 19.09
N GLU A 15 34.96 2.99 19.90
CA GLU A 15 36.27 3.52 19.52
C GLU A 15 37.02 2.53 18.61
N ASP A 16 36.87 1.24 18.90
CA ASP A 16 37.38 0.12 18.11
C ASP A 16 36.45 -1.11 18.23
N SER A 17 36.84 -2.25 17.66
CA SER A 17 36.03 -3.49 17.70
C SER A 17 35.86 -4.10 19.10
N THR A 18 36.58 -3.60 20.10
CA THR A 18 36.60 -4.14 21.48
C THR A 18 36.03 -3.18 22.52
N ARG A 19 36.01 -1.88 22.25
CA ARG A 19 35.61 -0.85 23.21
C ARG A 19 34.36 -0.09 22.77
N VAL A 20 33.24 -0.40 23.41
CA VAL A 20 31.96 0.32 23.27
C VAL A 20 31.92 1.50 24.23
N LEU A 21 31.78 2.71 23.69
CA LEU A 21 31.68 3.96 24.44
C LEU A 21 30.23 4.26 24.86
N ALA A 22 29.27 3.87 24.03
CA ALA A 22 27.85 3.98 24.33
C ALA A 22 27.03 2.93 23.56
N ASP A 23 26.03 2.36 24.21
CA ASP A 23 25.05 1.45 23.62
C ASP A 23 23.67 1.86 24.11
N ARG A 24 22.86 2.42 23.21
CA ARG A 24 21.55 2.96 23.55
C ARG A 24 20.51 2.35 22.62
N THR A 25 19.45 1.85 23.22
CA THR A 25 18.21 1.55 22.49
C THR A 25 17.30 2.76 22.58
N LEU A 26 16.87 3.25 21.42
CA LEU A 26 15.85 4.29 21.29
C LEU A 26 14.61 3.63 20.70
N GLN A 27 13.47 3.83 21.34
CA GLN A 27 12.20 3.44 20.74
C GLN A 27 11.75 4.56 19.81
N THR A 28 11.62 4.24 18.53
CA THR A 28 11.01 5.14 17.55
C THR A 28 9.60 4.63 17.25
N SER A 29 8.60 5.51 17.34
CA SER A 29 7.23 5.19 16.95
C SER A 29 6.81 6.06 15.77
N VAL A 30 6.29 5.42 14.73
CA VAL A 30 5.61 6.09 13.62
C VAL A 30 4.13 5.81 13.78
N THR A 31 3.34 6.87 13.95
CA THR A 31 1.88 6.80 14.01
C THR A 31 1.30 7.36 12.72
N VAL A 32 0.60 6.53 11.96
CA VAL A 32 -0.14 6.93 10.77
C VAL A 32 -1.61 7.10 11.16
N THR A 33 -2.08 8.35 11.18
CA THR A 33 -3.49 8.70 11.40
C THR A 33 -4.23 8.88 10.08
N GLY A 34 -5.54 8.58 10.04
CA GLY A 34 -6.33 8.68 8.81
C GLY A 34 -6.12 7.51 7.84
N ALA A 35 -5.51 6.41 8.29
CA ALA A 35 -5.45 5.19 7.50
C ALA A 35 -6.84 4.55 7.42
N ASN A 36 -7.32 4.35 6.19
CA ASN A 36 -8.49 3.53 5.89
C ASN A 36 -8.01 2.23 5.26
N THR A 37 -8.66 1.12 5.64
CA THR A 37 -8.40 -0.19 5.06
C THR A 37 -9.72 -0.75 4.56
N GLU A 38 -9.76 -1.14 3.30
CA GLU A 38 -10.93 -1.73 2.68
C GLU A 38 -10.51 -2.89 1.78
N THR A 39 -11.23 -4.01 1.83
CA THR A 39 -11.05 -5.12 0.89
C THR A 39 -12.27 -5.21 -0.01
N ARG A 40 -12.04 -5.25 -1.33
CA ARG A 40 -13.10 -5.44 -2.33
C ARG A 40 -12.80 -6.62 -3.22
N THR A 41 -13.87 -7.29 -3.64
CA THR A 41 -13.80 -8.30 -4.70
C THR A 41 -14.09 -7.62 -6.04
N ILE A 42 -13.13 -7.67 -6.96
CA ILE A 42 -13.25 -7.13 -8.31
C ILE A 42 -13.69 -8.28 -9.23
N ALA A 43 -14.91 -8.17 -9.77
CA ALA A 43 -15.52 -9.21 -10.60
C ALA A 43 -14.72 -9.44 -11.91
N PRO A 44 -14.84 -10.61 -12.54
CA PRO A 44 -14.18 -10.89 -13.80
C PRO A 44 -14.78 -10.09 -14.97
N GLY A 45 -13.95 -9.80 -15.96
CA GLY A 45 -14.39 -9.45 -17.31
C GLY A 45 -15.15 -8.13 -17.42
N GLY A 46 -14.62 -7.05 -16.84
CA GLY A 46 -15.25 -5.73 -16.93
C GLY A 46 -14.30 -4.57 -16.71
N GLY A 47 -14.57 -3.46 -17.41
CA GLY A 47 -13.79 -2.23 -17.42
C GLY A 47 -13.61 -1.57 -16.05
N ALA A 48 -12.77 -0.54 -16.01
CA ALA A 48 -12.29 0.08 -14.79
C ALA A 48 -13.43 0.47 -13.83
N VAL A 49 -13.42 -0.13 -12.64
CA VAL A 49 -14.34 0.20 -11.54
C VAL A 49 -13.72 1.33 -10.72
N ALA A 50 -14.42 2.46 -10.62
CA ALA A 50 -14.01 3.54 -9.74
C ALA A 50 -14.14 3.11 -8.28
N LEU A 51 -13.08 3.31 -7.51
CA LEU A 51 -13.06 3.03 -6.08
C LEU A 51 -13.33 4.32 -5.32
N ASP A 52 -14.47 4.39 -4.64
CA ASP A 52 -14.67 5.35 -3.55
C ASP A 52 -13.88 4.88 -2.33
N LEU A 53 -12.80 5.61 -2.00
CA LEU A 53 -11.88 5.31 -0.90
C LEU A 53 -12.25 6.09 0.38
N ALA A 54 -13.53 6.09 0.70
CA ALA A 54 -14.11 6.65 1.92
C ALA A 54 -14.03 8.18 2.04
N GLY A 55 -14.31 8.90 0.95
CA GLY A 55 -14.60 10.34 1.01
C GLY A 55 -13.41 11.29 1.21
N ALA A 56 -12.17 10.80 1.09
CA ALA A 56 -11.00 11.68 1.06
C ALA A 56 -10.95 12.44 -0.27
N ALA A 57 -10.94 13.78 -0.22
CA ALA A 57 -10.84 14.62 -1.41
C ALA A 57 -9.51 14.43 -2.16
N THR A 58 -8.45 14.05 -1.44
CA THR A 58 -7.13 13.70 -1.99
C THR A 58 -6.41 12.79 -1.00
N LEU A 59 -5.90 11.65 -1.47
CA LEU A 59 -5.03 10.77 -0.71
C LEU A 59 -3.57 11.19 -0.91
N LYS A 60 -2.73 11.04 0.12
CA LYS A 60 -1.28 11.22 0.05
C LYS A 60 -0.53 9.93 -0.23
N ALA A 61 -1.07 8.81 0.21
CA ALA A 61 -0.49 7.50 -0.09
C ALA A 61 -1.57 6.45 -0.33
N LEU A 62 -1.23 5.51 -1.20
CA LEU A 62 -2.05 4.36 -1.59
C LEU A 62 -1.17 3.11 -1.63
N HIS A 63 -1.60 2.09 -0.90
CA HIS A 63 -1.08 0.73 -0.98
C HIS A 63 -2.19 -0.19 -1.47
N ILE A 64 -1.92 -0.99 -2.50
CA ILE A 64 -2.84 -2.02 -3.01
C ILE A 64 -2.16 -3.37 -2.91
N GLU A 65 -2.82 -4.34 -2.29
CA GLU A 65 -2.47 -5.75 -2.38
C GLU A 65 -3.56 -6.50 -3.17
N ALA A 66 -3.16 -7.37 -4.10
CA ALA A 66 -4.07 -8.17 -4.91
C ALA A 66 -3.66 -9.65 -4.91
N ASP A 67 -4.64 -10.55 -4.78
CA ASP A 67 -4.42 -12.01 -4.91
C ASP A 67 -4.36 -12.50 -6.37
N GLY A 68 -4.67 -11.62 -7.32
CA GLY A 68 -4.66 -11.89 -8.75
C GLY A 68 -4.27 -10.68 -9.57
N ALA A 69 -4.33 -10.83 -10.90
CA ALA A 69 -3.99 -9.77 -11.83
C ALA A 69 -4.97 -8.60 -11.72
N LEU A 70 -4.46 -7.36 -11.68
CA LEU A 70 -5.26 -6.13 -11.71
C LEU A 70 -4.56 -5.07 -12.55
N ASP A 71 -5.36 -4.23 -13.21
CA ASP A 71 -4.91 -3.00 -13.85
C ASP A 71 -5.42 -1.80 -13.06
N VAL A 72 -4.49 -0.96 -12.59
CA VAL A 72 -4.79 0.18 -11.73
C VAL A 72 -4.52 1.47 -12.49
N VAL A 73 -5.49 2.37 -12.54
CA VAL A 73 -5.35 3.73 -13.08
C VAL A 73 -5.53 4.73 -11.94
N LEU A 74 -4.58 5.65 -11.83
CA LEU A 74 -4.56 6.72 -10.84
C LEU A 74 -4.81 8.05 -11.54
N ASN A 75 -5.64 8.91 -10.94
CA ASN A 75 -5.93 10.27 -11.42
C ASN A 75 -6.36 10.34 -12.89
N GLY A 76 -7.02 9.30 -13.42
CA GLY A 76 -7.45 9.23 -14.81
C GLY A 76 -6.31 9.11 -15.84
N ALA A 77 -5.13 8.63 -15.44
CA ALA A 77 -4.01 8.43 -16.35
C ALA A 77 -4.36 7.49 -17.53
N ASP A 78 -3.84 7.81 -18.72
CA ASP A 78 -4.11 7.05 -19.95
C ASP A 78 -3.52 5.62 -19.94
N THR A 79 -2.52 5.39 -19.08
CA THR A 79 -1.84 4.10 -18.95
C THR A 79 -2.10 3.50 -17.58
N ALA A 80 -2.57 2.25 -17.57
CA ALA A 80 -2.74 1.48 -16.35
C ALA A 80 -1.40 0.94 -15.84
N ILE A 81 -1.28 0.87 -14.52
CA ILE A 81 -0.21 0.18 -13.80
C ILE A 81 -0.63 -1.30 -13.64
N PRO A 82 0.04 -2.25 -14.30
CA PRO A 82 -0.32 -3.65 -14.21
C PRO A 82 0.27 -4.28 -12.94
N LEU A 83 -0.60 -4.86 -12.12
CA LEU A 83 -0.25 -5.79 -11.06
C LEU A 83 -0.45 -7.21 -11.57
N ARG A 84 0.62 -8.02 -11.61
CA ARG A 84 0.61 -9.38 -12.15
C ARG A 84 1.34 -10.34 -11.21
N PRO A 85 0.72 -10.74 -10.08
CA PRO A 85 1.27 -11.78 -9.23
C PRO A 85 1.41 -13.12 -9.96
N ILE A 86 2.38 -13.92 -9.54
CA ILE A 86 2.64 -15.27 -10.06
C ILE A 86 2.50 -16.28 -8.91
N GLY A 87 1.74 -17.35 -9.15
CA GLY A 87 1.52 -18.40 -8.16
C GLY A 87 0.71 -17.88 -6.96
N THR A 88 1.24 -18.07 -5.75
CA THR A 88 0.59 -17.66 -4.49
C THR A 88 1.05 -16.29 -3.97
N ALA A 89 1.95 -15.60 -4.69
CA ALA A 89 2.39 -14.27 -4.31
C ALA A 89 1.26 -13.25 -4.51
N LYS A 90 1.27 -12.17 -3.72
CA LYS A 90 0.38 -11.03 -3.94
C LYS A 90 1.04 -9.98 -4.84
N GLY A 91 0.24 -9.35 -5.70
CA GLY A 91 0.66 -8.15 -6.42
C GLY A 91 0.58 -6.96 -5.48
N VAL A 92 1.63 -6.14 -5.43
CA VAL A 92 1.70 -4.98 -4.53
C VAL A 92 2.01 -3.72 -5.31
N LEU A 93 1.19 -2.67 -5.12
CA LEU A 93 1.46 -1.31 -5.59
C LEU A 93 1.54 -0.38 -4.38
N TYR A 94 2.63 0.38 -4.29
CA TYR A 94 2.78 1.45 -3.31
C TYR A 94 3.05 2.77 -4.01
N VAL A 95 2.25 3.79 -3.71
CA VAL A 95 2.36 5.13 -4.30
C VAL A 95 2.23 6.18 -3.22
N GLU A 96 3.18 7.11 -3.20
CA GLU A 96 3.12 8.34 -2.39
C GLU A 96 2.99 9.53 -3.34
N ALA A 97 1.78 10.06 -3.47
CA ALA A 97 1.45 11.18 -4.34
C ALA A 97 0.07 11.75 -3.96
N ALA A 98 -0.27 12.93 -4.47
CA ALA A 98 -1.63 13.44 -4.42
C ALA A 98 -2.52 12.62 -5.38
N ILE A 99 -3.39 11.77 -4.81
CA ILE A 99 -4.28 10.88 -5.57
C ILE A 99 -5.72 11.33 -5.35
N THR A 100 -6.40 11.71 -6.42
CA THR A 100 -7.78 12.22 -6.42
C THR A 100 -8.78 11.22 -6.99
N SER A 101 -8.33 10.21 -7.74
CA SER A 101 -9.18 9.12 -8.22
C SER A 101 -8.39 7.83 -8.39
N VAL A 102 -9.01 6.69 -8.07
CA VAL A 102 -8.46 5.36 -8.33
C VAL A 102 -9.51 4.54 -9.06
N SER A 103 -9.14 3.94 -10.18
CA SER A 103 -9.98 2.96 -10.87
C SER A 103 -9.21 1.69 -11.12
N VAL A 104 -9.85 0.54 -10.87
CA VAL A 104 -9.20 -0.76 -10.93
C VAL A 104 -10.03 -1.69 -11.80
N SER A 105 -9.37 -2.43 -12.68
CA SER A 105 -10.00 -3.45 -13.52
C SER A 105 -9.32 -4.80 -13.33
N ASN A 106 -10.12 -5.84 -13.47
CA ASN A 106 -9.65 -7.21 -13.44
C ASN A 106 -9.56 -7.72 -14.89
N PRO A 107 -8.35 -7.95 -15.43
CA PRO A 107 -8.18 -8.43 -16.79
C PRO A 107 -8.60 -9.90 -16.96
N SER A 108 -8.84 -10.65 -15.88
CA SER A 108 -9.37 -12.01 -15.95
C SER A 108 -10.84 -11.99 -16.38
N SER A 109 -11.21 -12.83 -17.34
CA SER A 109 -12.60 -12.99 -17.78
C SER A 109 -13.40 -14.02 -16.96
N SER A 110 -12.76 -14.74 -16.03
CA SER A 110 -13.38 -15.90 -15.36
C SER A 110 -13.19 -15.94 -13.84
N THR A 111 -12.22 -15.20 -13.29
CA THR A 111 -11.92 -15.24 -11.86
C THR A 111 -12.05 -13.86 -11.25
N SER A 112 -12.78 -13.74 -10.14
CA SER A 112 -12.75 -12.53 -9.33
C SER A 112 -11.41 -12.39 -8.62
N VAL A 113 -11.02 -11.16 -8.29
CA VAL A 113 -9.78 -10.85 -7.59
C VAL A 113 -10.11 -10.09 -6.31
N ALA A 114 -9.56 -10.51 -5.17
CA ALA A 114 -9.66 -9.74 -3.94
C ALA A 114 -8.50 -8.73 -3.89
N ALA A 115 -8.86 -7.46 -3.70
CA ALA A 115 -7.93 -6.36 -3.57
C ALA A 115 -8.12 -5.67 -2.22
N THR A 116 -7.04 -5.48 -1.46
CA THR A 116 -7.03 -4.71 -0.22
C THR A 116 -6.34 -3.38 -0.45
N PHE A 117 -7.03 -2.30 -0.09
CA PHE A 117 -6.57 -0.92 -0.22
C PHE A 117 -6.23 -0.37 1.15
N PHE A 118 -5.05 0.20 1.28
CA PHE A 118 -4.66 1.00 2.45
C PHE A 118 -4.38 2.41 1.98
N THR A 119 -5.10 3.38 2.52
CA THR A 119 -5.06 4.75 2.04
C THR A 119 -4.82 5.70 3.20
N THR A 120 -4.07 6.78 2.95
CA THR A 120 -3.89 7.87 3.93
C THR A 120 -4.14 9.21 3.25
N SER A 121 -4.75 10.14 3.97
CA SER A 121 -5.09 11.51 3.53
C SER A 121 -4.18 12.58 4.11
#